data_AF-A0A1V2QCS6-F1
#
_entry.id   AF-A0A1V2QCS6-F1
#
_cell.length_a   1.000
_cell.length_b   1.000
_cell.length_c   1.000
_cell.angle_alpha   90.00
_cell.angle_beta   90.00
_cell.angle_gamma   90.00
#
_symmetry.space_group_name_H-M   'P 1'
#
loop_
_entity.id
_entity.type
_entity.pdbx_description
1 polymer ?
#
loop_
_entity_poly.entity_id
_entity_poly.type
_entity_poly.pdbx_seq_one_letter_code
_entity_poly.pdbx_strand_id
1 'polypeptide(L)'
;MKDGFLTDHERLARHAGEFGGLADRAATIAAELARTLDSLGRPWGEDEVGQSFSAIYSGPSTETRSGVDAASGRLRDMGDRLTAMAKAYRDVESSAADGFGKV
;
A
#
# COMPACT_ATOMS: atom_id res chain seq x y z
N MET A 1 -6.05 35.10 20.18
CA MET A 1 -6.25 34.50 18.85
C MET A 1 -6.06 33.01 19.06
N LYS A 2 -7.10 32.18 18.92
CA LYS A 2 -6.93 30.72 19.04
C LYS A 2 -6.23 30.30 17.76
N ASP A 3 -5.01 29.79 17.87
CA ASP A 3 -4.34 29.13 16.75
C ASP A 3 -5.26 27.99 16.32
N GLY A 4 -5.98 28.22 15.22
CA GLY A 4 -6.78 27.20 14.57
C GLY A 4 -5.85 26.04 14.22
N PHE A 5 -6.38 24.83 14.19
CA PHE A 5 -5.63 23.63 13.80
C PHE A 5 -4.93 23.85 12.45
N LEU A 6 -3.67 24.31 12.49
CA LEU A 6 -2.76 24.38 11.36
C LEU A 6 -2.39 22.94 11.02
N THR A 7 -3.27 22.31 10.25
CA THR A 7 -2.98 21.00 9.68
C THR A 7 -1.92 21.24 8.62
N ASP A 8 -0.71 20.73 8.87
CA ASP A 8 0.42 20.79 7.94
C ASP A 8 0.14 19.87 6.73
N HIS A 9 -0.76 20.35 5.88
CA HIS A 9 -1.25 19.65 4.71
C HIS A 9 -0.15 19.50 3.65
N GLU A 10 0.85 20.38 3.65
CA GLU A 10 2.05 20.24 2.81
C GLU A 10 2.90 19.05 3.25
N ARG A 11 3.16 18.90 4.55
CA ARG A 11 3.88 17.73 5.06
C ARG A 11 3.10 16.45 4.83
N LEU A 12 1.77 16.48 4.96
CA LEU A 12 0.90 15.34 4.63
C LEU A 12 1.02 14.96 3.15
N ALA A 13 0.91 15.94 2.23
CA ALA A 13 1.03 15.69 0.79
C ALA A 13 2.43 15.15 0.41
N ARG A 14 3.49 15.70 1.01
CA ARG A 14 4.86 15.23 0.78
C ARG A 14 5.03 13.76 1.15
N HIS A 15 4.62 13.37 2.36
CA HIS A 15 4.74 11.98 2.81
C HIS A 15 3.78 11.04 2.08
N ALA A 16 2.60 11.52 1.66
CA ALA A 16 1.70 10.75 0.82
C ALA A 16 2.37 10.36 -0.52
N GLY A 17 3.18 11.24 -1.10
CA GLY A 17 3.97 10.96 -2.31
C GLY A 17 5.01 9.84 -2.14
N GLU A 18 5.53 9.62 -0.92
CA GLU A 18 6.51 8.55 -0.64
C GLU A 18 5.88 7.15 -0.78
N PHE A 19 4.58 7.02 -0.49
CA PHE A 19 3.85 5.76 -0.61
C PHE A 19 3.78 5.24 -2.05
N GLY A 20 3.78 6.12 -3.05
CA GLY A 20 3.84 5.72 -4.46
C GLY A 20 5.12 4.95 -4.78
N GLY A 21 6.27 5.52 -4.39
CA GLY A 21 7.57 4.85 -4.59
C GLY A 21 7.71 3.56 -3.78
N LEU A 22 7.17 3.52 -2.56
CA LEU A 22 7.13 2.29 -1.74
C LEU A 22 6.23 1.22 -2.37
N ALA A 23 5.07 1.60 -2.93
CA ALA A 23 4.17 0.70 -3.62
C ALA A 23 4.82 0.08 -4.86
N ASP A 24 5.54 0.88 -5.66
CA ASP A 24 6.25 0.40 -6.85
C ASP A 24 7.39 -0.55 -6.51
N ARG A 25 8.14 -0.24 -5.45
CA ARG A 25 9.17 -1.14 -4.93
C ARG A 25 8.57 -2.45 -4.43
N ALA A 26 7.47 -2.40 -3.68
CA ALA A 26 6.78 -3.58 -3.20
C ALA A 26 6.25 -4.45 -4.36
N ALA A 27 5.69 -3.83 -5.40
CA ALA A 27 5.23 -4.54 -6.60
C ALA A 27 6.38 -5.26 -7.32
N THR A 28 7.54 -4.60 -7.42
CA THR A 28 8.74 -5.18 -8.05
C THR A 28 9.23 -6.40 -7.28
N ILE A 29 9.34 -6.29 -5.96
CA ILE A 29 9.77 -7.39 -5.08
C ILE A 29 8.79 -8.56 -5.15
N ALA A 30 7.47 -8.29 -5.07
CA ALA A 30 6.44 -9.31 -5.17
C ALA A 30 6.51 -10.07 -6.51
N ALA A 31 6.64 -9.33 -7.62
CA ALA A 31 6.76 -9.93 -8.95
C ALA A 31 8.03 -10.78 -9.12
N GLU A 32 9.17 -10.34 -8.56
CA GLU A 32 10.41 -11.12 -8.58
C GLU A 32 10.31 -12.40 -7.75
N LEU A 33 9.73 -12.30 -6.54
CA LEU A 33 9.48 -13.45 -5.69
C LEU A 33 8.56 -14.45 -6.38
N ALA A 34 7.45 -13.99 -6.96
CA ALA A 34 6.50 -14.82 -7.69
C ALA A 34 7.18 -15.59 -8.83
N ARG A 35 7.92 -14.87 -9.70
CA ARG A 35 8.66 -15.50 -10.81
C ARG A 35 9.68 -16.52 -10.33
N THR A 36 10.41 -16.20 -9.27
CA THR A 36 11.42 -17.10 -8.70
C THR A 36 10.77 -18.37 -8.19
N LEU A 37 9.70 -18.25 -7.39
CA LEU A 37 8.97 -19.40 -6.88
C LEU A 37 8.38 -20.26 -7.98
N ASP A 38 7.79 -19.65 -9.02
CA ASP A 38 7.23 -20.38 -10.15
C ASP A 38 8.31 -21.14 -10.93
N SER A 39 9.53 -20.60 -11.01
CA SER A 39 10.66 -21.26 -11.69
C SER A 39 11.19 -22.50 -10.97
N LEU A 40 10.94 -22.63 -9.67
CA LEU A 40 11.37 -23.78 -8.87
C LEU A 40 10.48 -25.02 -9.07
N GLY A 41 9.29 -24.84 -9.66
CA GLY A 41 8.34 -25.93 -9.90
C GLY A 41 7.68 -26.44 -8.61
N ARG A 42 7.21 -27.70 -8.63
CA ARG A 42 6.57 -28.31 -7.47
C ARG A 42 7.63 -28.69 -6.42
N PRO A 43 7.51 -28.20 -5.17
CA PRO A 43 8.51 -28.46 -4.13
C PRO A 43 8.45 -29.89 -3.57
N TRP A 44 7.33 -30.59 -3.78
CA TRP A 44 7.08 -31.91 -3.21
C TRP A 44 6.88 -32.95 -4.32
N GLY A 45 7.33 -34.18 -4.06
CA GLY A 45 7.11 -35.34 -4.93
C GLY A 45 5.64 -35.77 -4.97
N GLU A 46 5.31 -36.63 -5.94
CA GLU A 46 3.94 -37.17 -6.09
C GLU A 46 3.66 -38.40 -5.22
N ASP A 47 4.66 -38.87 -4.45
CA ASP A 47 4.48 -39.94 -3.48
C ASP A 47 3.56 -39.51 -2.31
N GLU A 48 3.12 -40.49 -1.52
CA GLU A 48 2.20 -40.28 -0.41
C GLU A 48 2.71 -39.26 0.62
N VAL A 49 4.03 -39.24 0.86
CA VAL A 49 4.66 -38.31 1.80
C VAL A 49 4.62 -36.89 1.21
N GLY A 50 5.03 -36.73 -0.05
CA GLY A 50 5.00 -35.45 -0.76
C GLY A 50 3.60 -34.86 -0.89
N GLN A 51 2.60 -35.69 -1.18
CA GLN A 51 1.20 -35.25 -1.21
C GLN A 51 0.69 -34.81 0.17
N SER A 52 1.10 -35.51 1.24
CA SER A 52 0.75 -35.13 2.61
C SER A 52 1.32 -33.76 3.00
N PHE A 53 2.58 -33.49 2.67
CA PHE A 53 3.18 -32.16 2.86
C PHE A 53 2.49 -31.10 1.99
N SER A 54 2.18 -31.41 0.73
CA SER A 54 1.47 -30.51 -0.17
C SER A 54 0.10 -30.13 0.38
N ALA A 55 -0.66 -31.09 0.92
CA ALA A 55 -1.99 -30.86 1.47
C ALA A 55 -1.97 -29.87 2.65
N ILE A 56 -0.94 -29.93 3.49
CA ILE A 56 -0.81 -29.05 4.66
C ILE A 56 -0.24 -27.68 4.26
N TYR A 57 0.72 -27.65 3.32
CA TYR A 57 1.49 -26.44 3.01
C TYR A 57 0.84 -25.52 1.95
N SER A 58 0.10 -26.08 0.99
CA SER A 58 -0.36 -25.31 -0.18
C SER A 58 -1.31 -24.16 0.15
N GLY A 59 -2.18 -24.35 1.16
CA GLY A 59 -3.10 -23.29 1.61
C GLY A 59 -2.34 -22.10 2.20
N PRO A 60 -1.58 -22.28 3.30
CA PRO A 60 -0.80 -21.21 3.92
C PRO A 60 0.18 -20.52 2.97
N SER A 61 0.80 -21.27 2.06
CA SER A 61 1.72 -20.69 1.07
C SER A 61 0.98 -19.80 0.06
N THR A 62 -0.19 -20.22 -0.41
CA THR A 62 -1.05 -19.44 -1.32
C THR A 62 -1.56 -18.17 -0.66
N GLU A 63 -1.99 -18.26 0.61
CA GLU A 63 -2.44 -17.09 1.38
C GLU A 63 -1.30 -16.08 1.59
N THR A 64 -0.11 -16.57 1.96
CA THR A 64 1.08 -15.73 2.14
C THR A 64 1.45 -15.02 0.83
N ARG A 65 1.48 -15.75 -0.29
CA ARG A 65 1.76 -15.19 -1.61
C ARG A 65 0.73 -14.12 -2.00
N SER A 66 -0.55 -14.40 -1.80
CA SER A 66 -1.63 -13.43 -2.06
C SER A 66 -1.50 -12.17 -1.20
N GLY A 67 -1.06 -12.31 0.06
CA GLY A 67 -0.80 -11.18 0.94
C GLY A 67 0.36 -10.30 0.46
N VAL A 68 1.44 -10.91 -0.02
CA VAL A 68 2.59 -10.20 -0.59
C VAL A 68 2.20 -9.48 -1.88
N ASP A 69 1.47 -10.15 -2.78
CA ASP A 69 1.01 -9.55 -4.04
C ASP A 69 0.09 -8.33 -3.78
N ALA A 70 -0.77 -8.42 -2.76
CA ALA A 70 -1.67 -7.33 -2.38
C ALA A 70 -0.99 -6.14 -1.67
N ALA A 71 0.23 -6.30 -1.16
CA ALA A 71 0.90 -5.28 -0.34
C ALA A 71 1.13 -3.97 -1.11
N SER A 72 1.52 -4.06 -2.38
CA SER A 72 1.73 -2.90 -3.25
C SER A 72 0.45 -2.07 -3.43
N GLY A 73 -0.69 -2.72 -3.68
CA GLY A 73 -1.98 -2.07 -3.81
C GLY A 73 -2.43 -1.38 -2.52
N ARG A 74 -2.19 -2.00 -1.36
CA ARG A 74 -2.50 -1.39 -0.04
C ARG A 74 -1.66 -0.15 0.24
N LEU A 75 -0.37 -0.17 -0.11
CA LEU A 75 0.50 1.00 0.02
C LEU A 75 0.04 2.15 -0.88
N ARG A 76 -0.35 1.83 -2.12
CA ARG A 76 -0.88 2.81 -3.07
C ARG A 76 -2.19 3.43 -2.60
N ASP A 77 -3.16 2.62 -2.18
CA ASP A 77 -4.44 3.09 -1.62
C ASP A 77 -4.23 4.00 -0.40
N MET A 78 -3.28 3.68 0.48
CA MET A 78 -2.93 4.54 1.61
C MET A 78 -2.37 5.90 1.12
N GLY A 79 -1.43 5.90 0.18
CA GLY A 79 -0.88 7.13 -0.41
C GLY A 79 -1.96 8.00 -1.08
N ASP A 80 -2.87 7.38 -1.82
CA ASP A 80 -3.98 8.07 -2.50
C ASP A 80 -4.93 8.72 -1.48
N ARG A 81 -5.27 8.00 -0.40
CA ARG A 81 -6.12 8.54 0.68
C ARG A 81 -5.47 9.71 1.40
N LEU A 82 -4.17 9.63 1.73
CA LEU A 82 -3.45 10.72 2.38
C LEU A 82 -3.33 11.94 1.46
N THR A 83 -3.12 11.72 0.16
CA THR A 83 -3.12 12.79 -0.85
C THR A 83 -4.49 13.47 -0.94
N ALA A 84 -5.58 12.69 -0.97
CA ALA A 84 -6.93 13.22 -0.99
C ALA A 84 -7.25 14.03 0.28
N MET A 85 -6.81 13.57 1.45
CA MET A 85 -6.94 14.31 2.71
C MET A 85 -6.17 15.63 2.67
N ALA A 86 -4.92 15.63 2.20
CA ALA A 86 -4.11 16.85 2.10
C ALA A 86 -4.77 17.90 1.19
N LYS A 87 -5.35 17.46 0.07
CA LYS A 87 -6.12 18.33 -0.83
C LYS A 87 -7.36 18.92 -0.14
N ALA A 88 -8.13 18.09 0.55
CA ALA A 88 -9.32 18.56 1.26
C ALA A 88 -9.00 19.62 2.33
N TYR A 89 -7.90 19.45 3.08
CA TYR A 89 -7.45 20.46 4.04
C TYR A 89 -7.08 21.79 3.38
N ARG A 90 -6.33 21.74 2.28
CA ARG A 90 -5.98 22.94 1.50
C ARG A 90 -7.22 23.68 0.99
N ASP A 91 -8.19 22.95 0.46
CA ASP A 91 -9.42 23.54 -0.11
C ASP A 91 -10.26 24.24 0.97
N VAL A 92 -10.37 23.63 2.16
CA VAL A 92 -11.06 24.23 3.31
C VAL A 92 -10.34 25.48 3.82
N GLU A 93 -9.02 25.44 3.92
CA GLU A 93 -8.21 26.58 4.36
C GLU A 93 -8.30 27.75 3.39
N SER A 94 -8.19 27.50 2.08
CA SER A 94 -8.37 28.52 1.04
C SER A 94 -9.77 29.15 1.09
N SER A 95 -10.80 28.32 1.24
CA SER A 95 -12.19 28.80 1.31
C SER A 95 -12.44 29.67 2.56
N ALA A 96 -11.85 29.31 3.69
CA ALA A 96 -11.92 30.11 4.91
C ALA A 96 -11.17 31.45 4.74
N ALA A 97 -9.97 31.44 4.18
CA ALA A 97 -9.18 32.64 3.93
C ALA A 97 -9.92 33.63 3.00
N ASP A 98 -10.54 33.13 1.92
CA ASP A 98 -11.34 33.94 0.99
C ASP A 98 -12.60 34.53 1.64
N GLY A 99 -13.21 33.81 2.59
CA GLY A 99 -14.37 34.27 3.35
C GLY A 99 -14.06 35.38 4.35
N PHE A 100 -12.88 35.34 4.98
CA PHE A 100 -12.42 36.39 5.91
C PHE A 100 -11.81 37.62 5.21
N GLY A 101 -11.34 37.49 3.96
CA GLY A 101 -10.83 38.61 3.16
C GLY A 101 -11.90 39.48 2.49
N LYS A 102 -13.18 39.10 2.58
CA LYS A 102 -14.32 39.80 1.96
C LYS A 102 -15.17 40.63 2.95
N VAL A 103 -14.68 40.86 4.17
CA VAL A 103 -15.39 41.65 5.21
C VAL A 103 -14.70 42.99 5.45
#